data_AF-A0A6J8A7V7-F1
#
_entry.id   AF-A0A6J8A7V7-F1
#
_cell.length_a   1.000
_cell.length_b   1.000
_cell.length_c   1.000
_cell.angle_alpha   90.00
_cell.angle_beta   90.00
_cell.angle_gamma   90.00
#
_symmetry.space_group_name_H-M   'P 1'
#
loop_
_entity.id
_entity.type
_entity.pdbx_description
1 polymer ?
#
loop_
_entity_poly.entity_id
_entity_poly.type
_entity_poly.pdbx_seq_one_letter_code
_entity_poly.pdbx_strand_id
1 'polypeptide(L)'
;MKYKQEASGCKCDPKYCKPDCENDKECKTKIQYIIDNAAYNLDIDKVKHNSGLRFIAKICLNNLWGHFGMRDNFTQKEYCFTLEHITKIVFNEKYKDISTMILDENIVLTEYKEKEEYSKPNPSVNVYIALFTTAHARLKLYELLDILQERVLYMDTDSCIYNDDGSEACKKVENMMGSKLGDLTDEIVSKHNANHIKQFISAGQKIIQ
;
A
#
# COMPACT_ATOMS: atom_id res chain seq x y z
N MET A 1 9.22 -7.42 -4.36
CA MET A 1 8.29 -8.52 -3.97
C MET A 1 9.03 -9.65 -3.26
N LYS A 2 10.09 -10.20 -3.87
CA LYS A 2 11.00 -11.19 -3.27
C LYS A 2 11.34 -10.96 -1.79
N TYR A 3 12.03 -9.86 -1.47
CA TYR A 3 12.46 -9.57 -0.08
C TYR A 3 11.31 -9.46 0.92
N LYS A 4 10.14 -8.96 0.52
CA LYS A 4 8.96 -8.91 1.38
C LYS A 4 8.48 -10.32 1.72
N GLN A 5 8.48 -11.21 0.73
CA GLN A 5 8.02 -12.59 0.89
C GLN A 5 9.04 -13.42 1.69
N GLU A 6 10.34 -13.27 1.41
CA GLU A 6 11.43 -13.90 2.18
C GLU A 6 11.39 -13.47 3.66
N ALA A 7 11.27 -12.16 3.91
CA ALA A 7 11.19 -11.61 5.27
C ALA A 7 9.86 -11.89 5.97
N SER A 8 8.83 -12.33 5.25
CA SER A 8 7.56 -12.74 5.88
C SER A 8 7.75 -14.04 6.65
N GLY A 9 8.63 -14.93 6.19
CA GLY A 9 8.85 -16.25 6.77
C GLY A 9 7.55 -17.08 6.85
N CYS A 10 7.59 -18.18 7.59
CA CYS A 10 6.36 -18.72 8.19
C CYS A 10 6.07 -17.91 9.45
N LYS A 11 5.05 -17.06 9.43
CA LYS A 11 4.41 -16.69 10.69
C LYS A 11 3.76 -17.96 11.24
N CYS A 12 4.12 -18.36 12.46
CA CYS A 12 3.32 -19.31 13.21
C CYS A 12 1.95 -18.64 13.40
N ASP A 13 0.92 -19.10 12.70
CA ASP A 13 -0.46 -18.68 12.98
C ASP A 13 -0.86 -19.36 14.30
N PRO A 14 -1.20 -18.64 15.37
CA PRO A 14 -1.57 -19.25 16.65
C PRO A 14 -2.78 -20.19 16.57
N LYS A 15 -3.63 -20.07 15.54
CA LYS A 15 -4.72 -21.04 15.29
C LYS A 15 -4.23 -22.39 14.79
N TYR A 16 -3.05 -22.47 14.17
CA TYR A 16 -2.59 -23.64 13.41
C TYR A 16 -1.18 -24.14 13.77
N CYS A 17 -0.36 -23.42 14.54
CA CYS A 17 1.03 -23.84 14.82
C CYS A 17 1.42 -23.84 16.31
N LYS A 18 2.25 -24.83 16.69
CA LYS A 18 2.91 -24.98 17.99
C LYS A 18 4.13 -24.03 18.16
N PRO A 19 4.67 -23.85 19.38
CA PRO A 19 5.72 -22.88 19.71
C PRO A 19 7.05 -23.01 18.94
N ASP A 20 7.33 -24.16 18.30
CA ASP A 20 8.59 -24.45 17.59
C ASP A 20 8.41 -24.48 16.04
N CYS A 21 7.75 -23.47 15.47
CA CYS A 21 7.31 -23.53 14.06
C CYS A 21 8.43 -23.38 13.00
N GLU A 22 9.65 -23.02 13.38
CA GLU A 22 10.79 -22.90 12.45
C GLU A 22 11.26 -24.26 11.89
N ASN A 23 11.02 -25.35 12.61
CA ASN A 23 11.34 -26.72 12.18
C ASN A 23 10.12 -27.54 11.75
N ASP A 24 8.95 -26.91 11.67
CA ASP A 24 7.71 -27.61 11.37
C ASP A 24 7.65 -28.07 9.91
N LYS A 25 7.20 -29.31 9.70
CA LYS A 25 7.01 -29.90 8.38
C LYS A 25 6.00 -29.08 7.57
N GLU A 26 4.99 -28.52 8.23
CA GLU A 26 3.97 -27.67 7.62
C GLU A 26 4.54 -26.34 7.12
N CYS A 27 5.45 -25.71 7.87
CA CYS A 27 6.11 -24.49 7.44
C CYS A 27 6.94 -24.71 6.16
N LYS A 28 7.72 -25.80 6.11
CA LYS A 28 8.50 -26.15 4.91
C LYS A 28 7.60 -26.44 3.70
N THR A 29 6.49 -27.16 3.88
CA THR A 29 5.51 -27.40 2.82
C THR A 29 4.86 -26.10 2.34
N LYS A 30 4.55 -25.17 3.26
CA LYS A 30 3.99 -23.86 2.94
C LYS A 30 4.97 -22.97 2.17
N ILE A 31 6.25 -22.95 2.56
CA ILE A 31 7.31 -22.25 1.84
C ILE A 31 7.50 -22.86 0.45
N GLN A 32 7.51 -24.19 0.34
CA GLN A 32 7.61 -24.89 -0.95
C GLN A 32 6.43 -24.54 -1.87
N TYR A 33 5.19 -24.58 -1.36
CA TYR A 33 4.01 -24.16 -2.12
C TYR A 33 4.13 -22.72 -2.63
N ILE A 34 4.62 -21.80 -1.79
CA ILE A 34 4.84 -20.41 -2.21
C ILE A 34 5.91 -20.33 -3.31
N ILE A 35 7.00 -21.10 -3.21
CA ILE A 35 8.05 -21.15 -4.23
C ILE A 35 7.51 -21.67 -5.55
N ASP A 36 6.81 -22.81 -5.52
CA ASP A 36 6.28 -23.50 -6.69
C ASP A 36 5.26 -22.63 -7.45
N ASN A 37 4.56 -21.76 -6.72
CA ASN A 37 3.51 -20.90 -7.28
C ASN A 37 3.93 -19.42 -7.39
N ALA A 38 5.14 -19.03 -6.98
CA ALA A 38 5.60 -17.65 -7.10
C ALA A 38 6.02 -17.34 -8.54
N ALA A 39 5.70 -16.13 -9.00
CA ALA A 39 6.19 -15.63 -10.29
C ALA A 39 7.69 -15.24 -10.27
N TYR A 40 8.41 -15.50 -9.17
CA TYR A 40 9.80 -15.09 -8.96
C TYR A 40 10.55 -16.07 -8.07
N ASN A 41 11.86 -16.21 -8.32
CA ASN A 41 12.72 -17.16 -7.60
C ASN A 41 12.99 -16.70 -6.15
N LEU A 42 12.40 -17.42 -5.22
CA LEU A 42 12.63 -17.30 -3.78
C LEU A 42 13.80 -18.18 -3.35
N ASP A 43 14.64 -17.65 -2.47
CA ASP A 43 15.75 -18.41 -1.88
C ASP A 43 15.30 -18.98 -0.53
N ILE A 44 15.15 -20.32 -0.45
CA ILE A 44 14.60 -21.03 0.72
C ILE A 44 15.37 -20.66 1.99
N ASP A 45 16.69 -20.57 1.88
CA ASP A 45 17.58 -20.31 3.03
C ASP A 45 17.41 -18.88 3.58
N LYS A 46 16.86 -17.98 2.76
CA LYS A 46 16.56 -16.59 3.12
C LYS A 46 15.13 -16.38 3.60
N VAL A 47 14.25 -17.39 3.50
CA VAL A 47 12.88 -17.30 4.00
C VAL A 47 12.87 -17.43 5.51
N LYS A 48 13.06 -16.30 6.21
CA LYS A 48 13.09 -16.21 7.67
C LYS A 48 12.26 -15.03 8.13
N HIS A 49 11.50 -15.22 9.21
CA HIS A 49 10.66 -14.15 9.71
C HIS A 49 11.51 -12.97 10.18
N ASN A 50 11.34 -11.81 9.54
CA ASN A 50 12.01 -10.56 9.90
C ASN A 50 11.04 -9.40 9.72
N SER A 51 10.42 -8.98 10.81
CA SER A 51 9.40 -7.92 10.83
C SER A 51 9.91 -6.59 10.28
N GLY A 52 11.15 -6.19 10.63
CA GLY A 52 11.77 -4.94 10.18
C GLY A 52 12.09 -4.94 8.68
N LEU A 53 12.73 -5.99 8.19
CA LEU A 53 13.02 -6.13 6.75
C LEU A 53 11.73 -6.22 5.93
N ARG A 54 10.73 -6.95 6.43
CA ARG A 54 9.41 -7.02 5.79
C ARG A 54 8.75 -5.65 5.73
N PHE A 55 8.84 -4.86 6.80
CA PHE A 55 8.30 -3.51 6.84
C PHE A 55 8.96 -2.60 5.80
N ILE A 56 10.30 -2.58 5.75
CA ILE A 56 11.06 -1.81 4.77
C ILE A 56 10.71 -2.26 3.35
N ALA A 57 10.74 -3.57 3.09
CA ALA A 57 10.40 -4.11 1.77
C ALA A 57 8.95 -3.79 1.36
N LYS A 58 8.00 -3.76 2.30
CA LYS A 58 6.62 -3.34 2.04
C LYS A 58 6.55 -1.85 1.69
N ILE A 59 7.21 -0.98 2.46
CA ILE A 59 7.25 0.46 2.18
C ILE A 59 7.86 0.73 0.81
N CYS A 60 9.00 0.11 0.47
CA CYS A 60 9.63 0.32 -0.82
C CYS A 60 8.70 -0.06 -1.99
N LEU A 61 7.94 -1.15 -1.87
CA LEU A 61 6.97 -1.56 -2.89
C LEU A 61 5.81 -0.57 -3.03
N ASN A 62 5.26 -0.13 -1.90
CA ASN A 62 4.16 0.84 -1.91
C ASN A 62 4.61 2.20 -2.46
N ASN A 63 5.83 2.64 -2.10
CA ASN A 63 6.42 3.87 -2.60
C ASN A 63 6.75 3.79 -4.09
N LEU A 64 7.22 2.64 -4.57
CA LEU A 64 7.52 2.46 -6.00
C LEU A 64 6.24 2.62 -6.84
N TRP A 65 5.13 2.00 -6.42
CA TRP A 65 3.84 2.20 -7.07
C TRP A 65 3.39 3.67 -7.03
N GLY A 66 3.47 4.30 -5.85
CA GLY A 66 3.10 5.71 -5.70
C GLY A 66 3.97 6.65 -6.54
N HIS A 67 5.24 6.31 -6.73
CA HIS A 67 6.16 7.07 -7.58
C HIS A 67 5.73 7.06 -9.05
N PHE A 68 5.26 5.92 -9.58
CA PHE A 68 4.76 5.86 -10.96
C PHE A 68 3.53 6.76 -11.20
N GLY A 69 2.72 7.00 -10.18
CA GLY A 69 1.54 7.87 -10.25
C GLY A 69 1.77 9.28 -9.70
N MET A 70 3.02 9.65 -9.44
CA MET A 70 3.35 10.93 -8.83
C MET A 70 3.01 12.07 -9.80
N ARG A 71 2.29 13.09 -9.30
CA ARG A 71 2.01 14.30 -10.07
C ARG A 71 3.33 15.03 -10.33
N ASP A 72 3.57 15.47 -11.55
CA ASP A 72 4.67 16.37 -11.86
C ASP A 72 4.35 17.81 -11.44
N ASN A 73 5.38 18.66 -11.36
CA ASN A 73 5.25 20.10 -11.13
C ASN A 73 4.52 20.46 -9.81
N PHE A 74 5.17 20.17 -8.68
CA PHE A 74 4.69 20.62 -7.37
C PHE A 74 4.90 22.12 -7.17
N THR A 75 4.02 22.75 -6.39
CA THR A 75 4.28 24.08 -5.84
C THR A 75 5.59 24.05 -5.05
N GLN A 76 6.52 24.89 -5.46
CA GLN A 76 7.78 25.10 -4.76
C GLN A 76 7.56 26.15 -3.68
N LYS A 77 8.28 25.99 -2.57
CA LYS A 77 8.26 26.93 -1.45
C LYS A 77 9.70 27.29 -1.13
N GLU A 78 10.02 28.58 -1.20
CA GLU A 78 11.34 29.08 -0.85
C GLU A 78 11.24 30.16 0.22
N TYR A 79 12.11 30.06 1.22
CA TYR A 79 12.32 31.13 2.19
C TYR A 79 13.32 32.12 1.60
N CYS A 80 12.86 33.34 1.37
CA CYS A 80 13.64 34.42 0.81
C CYS A 80 14.01 35.41 1.91
N PHE A 81 15.31 35.72 2.00
CA PHE A 81 15.86 36.62 3.02
C PHE A 81 16.23 38.00 2.47
N THR A 82 16.16 38.17 1.15
CA THR A 82 16.53 39.41 0.46
C THR A 82 15.53 39.75 -0.63
N LEU A 83 15.39 41.04 -0.90
CA LEU A 83 14.55 41.52 -2.00
C LEU A 83 15.05 40.98 -3.36
N GLU A 84 16.36 40.84 -3.54
CA GLU A 84 16.93 40.28 -4.78
C GLU A 84 16.48 38.83 -5.01
N HIS A 85 16.40 38.01 -3.96
CA HIS A 85 15.91 36.64 -4.09
C HIS A 85 14.42 36.60 -4.45
N ILE A 86 13.60 37.42 -3.79
CA ILE A 86 12.15 37.52 -4.08
C ILE A 86 11.94 37.97 -5.53
N THR A 87 12.61 39.03 -5.95
CA THR A 87 12.46 39.59 -7.30
C THR A 87 12.90 38.60 -8.38
N LYS A 88 13.96 37.81 -8.14
CA LYS A 88 14.37 36.72 -9.04
C LYS A 88 13.30 35.64 -9.23
N ILE A 89 12.43 35.43 -8.25
CA ILE A 89 11.31 34.48 -8.35
C ILE A 89 10.11 35.17 -9.01
N VAL A 90 9.69 36.32 -8.46
CA VAL A 90 8.48 37.05 -8.88
C VAL A 90 8.52 37.45 -10.35
N PHE A 91 9.68 37.89 -10.84
CA PHE A 91 9.84 38.32 -12.23
C PHE A 91 10.36 37.23 -13.16
N ASN A 92 10.47 35.98 -12.70
CA ASN A 92 10.88 34.88 -13.56
C ASN A 92 9.74 34.46 -14.47
N GLU A 93 9.91 34.61 -15.78
CA GLU A 93 8.91 34.22 -16.78
C GLU A 93 8.58 32.72 -16.75
N LYS A 94 9.46 31.88 -16.18
CA LYS A 94 9.20 30.44 -16.03
C LYS A 94 8.15 30.11 -14.98
N TYR A 95 7.90 31.02 -14.04
CA TYR A 95 7.05 30.75 -12.89
C TYR A 95 5.64 31.34 -13.07
N LYS A 96 4.67 30.70 -12.43
CA LYS A 96 3.26 31.09 -12.35
C LYS A 96 2.73 30.87 -10.93
N ASP A 97 1.52 31.35 -10.66
CA ASP A 97 0.83 31.19 -9.38
C ASP A 97 1.69 31.63 -8.19
N ILE A 98 2.37 32.77 -8.34
CA ILE A 98 3.33 33.26 -7.35
C ILE A 98 2.57 33.92 -6.20
N SER A 99 2.85 33.49 -4.98
CA SER A 99 2.30 34.04 -3.75
C SER A 99 3.43 34.29 -2.76
N THR A 100 3.47 35.48 -2.17
CA THR A 100 4.46 35.85 -1.15
C THR A 100 3.76 36.10 0.18
N MET A 101 4.34 35.59 1.25
CA MET A 101 3.89 35.79 2.62
C MET A 101 5.08 36.26 3.45
N ILE A 102 4.97 37.45 4.05
CA ILE A 102 5.96 37.94 5.00
C ILE A 102 5.76 37.17 6.30
N LEU A 103 6.79 36.45 6.74
CA LEU A 103 6.78 35.71 8.01
C LEU A 103 7.40 36.53 9.14
N ASP A 104 8.43 37.32 8.81
CA ASP A 104 9.17 38.18 9.73
C ASP A 104 9.84 39.34 8.97
N GLU A 105 10.49 40.26 9.69
CA GLU A 105 11.16 41.45 9.12
C GLU A 105 12.14 41.12 7.99
N ASN A 106 12.81 39.96 8.07
CA ASN A 106 13.83 39.54 7.11
C ASN A 106 13.50 38.20 6.43
N ILE A 107 12.26 37.69 6.54
CA ILE A 107 11.90 36.38 6.00
C ILE A 107 10.58 36.47 5.26
N VAL A 108 10.62 36.15 3.97
CA VAL A 108 9.43 36.04 3.11
C VAL A 108 9.35 34.62 2.57
N LEU A 109 8.23 33.94 2.83
CA LEU A 109 7.91 32.69 2.17
C LEU A 109 7.33 32.99 0.78
N THR A 110 8.00 32.52 -0.26
CA THR A 110 7.52 32.63 -1.64
C THR A 110 7.11 31.26 -2.14
N GLU A 111 5.86 31.13 -2.54
CA GLU A 111 5.31 29.94 -3.19
C GLU A 111 5.13 30.21 -4.68
N TYR A 112 5.50 29.27 -5.53
CA TYR A 112 5.36 29.40 -6.98
C TYR A 112 5.28 28.03 -7.65
N LYS A 113 4.81 28.00 -8.89
CA LYS A 113 4.84 26.81 -9.76
C LYS A 113 5.58 27.11 -11.04
N GLU A 114 6.19 26.11 -11.64
CA GLU A 114 6.72 26.24 -13.00
C GLU A 114 5.56 26.21 -14.00
N LYS A 115 5.63 27.02 -15.06
CA LYS A 115 4.66 26.88 -16.17
C LYS A 115 4.90 25.56 -16.88
N GLU A 116 3.84 24.98 -17.42
CA GLU A 116 3.89 23.66 -18.07
C GLU A 116 4.87 23.62 -19.25
N GLU A 117 5.03 24.73 -19.96
CA GLU A 117 5.97 24.89 -21.08
C GLU A 117 7.45 24.74 -20.66
N TYR A 118 7.79 25.07 -19.41
CA TYR A 118 9.14 24.94 -18.87
C TYR A 118 9.30 23.68 -18.00
N SER A 119 8.19 23.10 -17.55
CA SER A 119 8.20 21.90 -16.71
C SER A 119 8.62 20.68 -17.52
N LYS A 120 9.67 20.01 -17.05
CA LYS A 120 10.13 18.74 -17.64
C LYS A 120 9.41 17.56 -16.99
N PRO A 121 8.87 16.62 -17.77
CA PRO A 121 8.29 15.41 -17.21
C PRO A 121 9.36 14.61 -16.47
N ASN A 122 8.98 13.99 -15.36
CA ASN A 122 9.91 13.16 -14.61
C ASN A 122 10.11 11.81 -15.33
N PRO A 123 11.34 11.48 -15.79
CA PRO A 123 11.59 10.26 -16.56
C PRO A 123 11.37 8.97 -15.76
N SER A 124 11.32 9.06 -14.43
CA SER A 124 11.10 7.93 -13.53
C SER A 124 9.61 7.66 -13.24
N VAL A 125 8.71 8.56 -13.67
CA VAL A 125 7.26 8.45 -13.48
C VAL A 125 6.63 7.82 -14.72
N ASN A 126 5.63 6.96 -14.50
CA ASN A 126 4.86 6.36 -15.59
C ASN A 126 3.41 6.14 -15.16
N VAL A 127 2.57 7.12 -15.49
CA VAL A 127 1.15 7.13 -15.10
C VAL A 127 0.39 5.89 -15.59
N TYR A 128 0.81 5.28 -16.71
CA TYR A 128 0.17 4.07 -17.23
C TYR A 128 0.41 2.88 -16.30
N ILE A 129 1.62 2.73 -15.75
CA ILE A 129 1.91 1.67 -14.77
C ILE A 129 1.03 1.86 -13.53
N ALA A 130 0.92 3.09 -13.01
CA ALA A 130 0.05 3.39 -11.88
C ALA A 130 -1.43 3.12 -12.18
N LEU A 131 -1.90 3.48 -13.38
CA LEU A 131 -3.27 3.25 -13.82
C LEU A 131 -3.60 1.76 -13.90
N PHE A 132 -2.77 0.96 -14.60
CA PHE A 132 -3.00 -0.47 -14.76
C PHE A 132 -2.90 -1.20 -13.43
N THR A 133 -1.89 -0.92 -12.61
CA THR A 133 -1.76 -1.53 -11.28
C THR A 133 -2.97 -1.26 -10.39
N THR A 134 -3.47 -0.01 -10.37
CA THR A 134 -4.67 0.34 -9.59
C THR A 134 -5.94 -0.30 -10.16
N ALA A 135 -6.06 -0.35 -11.49
CA ALA A 135 -7.19 -1.02 -12.14
C ALA A 135 -7.23 -2.52 -11.83
N HIS A 136 -6.09 -3.21 -11.93
CA HIS A 136 -5.99 -4.63 -11.59
C HIS A 136 -6.26 -4.90 -10.11
N ALA A 137 -5.79 -4.04 -9.19
CA ALA A 137 -6.12 -4.15 -7.77
C ALA A 137 -7.63 -4.02 -7.53
N ARG A 138 -8.31 -3.06 -8.20
CA ARG A 138 -9.77 -2.92 -8.12
C ARG A 138 -10.53 -4.10 -8.70
N LEU A 139 -10.08 -4.66 -9.83
CA LEU A 139 -10.69 -5.86 -10.41
C LEU A 139 -10.62 -7.04 -9.42
N LYS A 140 -9.48 -7.22 -8.74
CA LYS A 140 -9.34 -8.24 -7.70
C LYS A 140 -10.28 -8.03 -6.52
N LEU A 141 -10.47 -6.79 -6.09
CA LEU A 141 -11.46 -6.47 -5.07
C LEU A 141 -12.88 -6.76 -5.58
N TYR A 142 -13.21 -6.41 -6.83
CA TYR A 142 -14.53 -6.65 -7.42
C TYR A 142 -14.84 -8.14 -7.58
N GLU A 143 -13.85 -8.98 -7.89
CA GLU A 143 -14.02 -10.45 -7.86
C GLU A 143 -14.51 -10.94 -6.48
N LEU A 144 -13.95 -10.37 -5.40
CA LEU A 144 -14.37 -10.70 -4.04
C LEU A 144 -15.79 -10.17 -3.73
N LEU A 145 -16.09 -8.94 -4.13
CA LEU A 145 -17.42 -8.34 -3.93
C LEU A 145 -18.50 -9.09 -4.72
N ASP A 146 -18.19 -9.57 -5.92
CA ASP A 146 -19.13 -10.33 -6.74
C ASP A 146 -19.46 -11.71 -6.14
N ILE A 147 -18.55 -12.29 -5.35
CA ILE A 147 -18.84 -13.51 -4.58
C ILE A 147 -19.71 -13.17 -3.36
N LEU A 148 -19.34 -12.12 -2.61
CA LEU A 148 -19.96 -11.79 -1.34
C LEU A 148 -21.33 -11.13 -1.49
N GLN A 149 -21.55 -10.33 -2.54
CA GLN A 149 -22.80 -9.62 -2.82
C GLN A 149 -23.27 -8.82 -1.60
N GLU A 150 -24.52 -9.00 -1.16
CA GLU A 150 -25.15 -8.27 -0.05
C GLU A 150 -24.49 -8.50 1.32
N ARG A 151 -23.58 -9.48 1.45
CA ARG A 151 -22.83 -9.72 2.70
C ARG A 151 -21.76 -8.67 2.96
N VAL A 152 -21.38 -7.85 1.98
CA VAL A 152 -20.33 -6.85 2.14
C VAL A 152 -20.83 -5.72 3.05
N LEU A 153 -20.13 -5.51 4.17
CA LEU A 153 -20.41 -4.43 5.13
C LEU A 153 -19.54 -3.20 4.85
N TYR A 154 -18.29 -3.42 4.41
CA TYR A 154 -17.34 -2.34 4.11
C TYR A 154 -16.24 -2.82 3.18
N MET A 155 -15.69 -1.91 2.39
CA MET A 155 -14.54 -2.15 1.51
C MET A 155 -13.60 -0.95 1.53
N ASP A 156 -12.29 -1.20 1.56
CA ASP A 156 -11.27 -0.17 1.35
C ASP A 156 -10.05 -0.78 0.67
N THR A 157 -9.78 -0.31 -0.55
CA THR A 157 -8.58 -0.55 -1.38
C THR A 157 -8.20 -2.01 -1.62
N ASP A 158 -7.78 -2.72 -0.59
CA ASP A 158 -7.31 -4.10 -0.57
C ASP A 158 -7.94 -4.94 0.57
N SER A 159 -8.99 -4.43 1.22
CA SER A 159 -9.69 -5.06 2.33
C SER A 159 -11.21 -5.05 2.16
N CYS A 160 -11.86 -6.06 2.73
CA CYS A 160 -13.32 -6.20 2.75
C CYS A 160 -13.76 -6.74 4.12
N ILE A 161 -14.76 -6.11 4.71
CA ILE A 161 -15.45 -6.60 5.91
C ILE A 161 -16.81 -7.09 5.44
N TYR A 162 -17.18 -8.30 5.83
CA TYR A 162 -18.41 -8.94 5.41
C TYR A 162 -19.07 -9.68 6.56
N ASN A 163 -20.37 -9.89 6.43
CA ASN A 163 -21.15 -10.71 7.34
C ASN A 163 -20.96 -12.19 6.97
N ASP A 164 -20.41 -12.98 7.88
CA ASP A 164 -20.27 -14.42 7.69
C ASP A 164 -21.54 -15.15 8.16
N ASP A 165 -22.34 -15.59 7.19
CA ASP A 165 -23.58 -16.34 7.38
C ASP A 165 -23.40 -17.86 7.17
N GLY A 166 -22.18 -18.34 6.95
CA GLY A 166 -21.88 -19.74 6.64
C GLY A 166 -22.33 -20.19 5.24
N SER A 167 -22.72 -19.26 4.37
CA SER A 167 -23.14 -19.56 3.00
C SER A 167 -22.00 -20.09 2.13
N GLU A 168 -22.36 -20.68 0.99
CA GLU A 168 -21.37 -21.11 -0.02
C GLU A 168 -20.51 -19.95 -0.55
N ALA A 169 -21.00 -18.71 -0.48
CA ALA A 169 -20.21 -17.54 -0.82
C ALA A 169 -19.07 -17.32 0.19
N CYS A 170 -19.36 -17.38 1.49
CA CYS A 170 -18.33 -17.26 2.53
C CYS A 170 -17.30 -18.38 2.43
N LYS A 171 -17.74 -19.63 2.23
CA LYS A 171 -16.84 -20.78 2.02
C LYS A 171 -15.94 -20.60 0.79
N LYS A 172 -16.45 -20.01 -0.30
CA LYS A 172 -15.62 -19.68 -1.47
C LYS A 172 -14.53 -18.68 -1.12
N VAL A 173 -14.84 -17.65 -0.34
CA VAL A 173 -13.84 -16.67 0.12
C VAL A 173 -12.78 -17.34 0.99
N GLU A 174 -13.18 -18.20 1.93
CA GLU A 174 -12.24 -18.98 2.76
C GLU A 174 -11.29 -19.84 1.90
N ASN A 175 -11.81 -20.46 0.84
CA ASN A 175 -11.00 -21.25 -0.09
C ASN A 175 -10.05 -20.40 -0.97
N MET A 176 -10.30 -19.10 -1.11
CA MET A 176 -9.41 -18.16 -1.81
C MET A 176 -8.32 -17.59 -0.90
N MET A 177 -8.38 -17.88 0.40
CA MET A 177 -7.35 -17.45 1.34
C MET A 177 -6.07 -18.25 1.19
N GLY A 178 -4.95 -17.62 1.49
CA GLY A 178 -3.66 -18.26 1.34
C GLY A 178 -2.51 -17.47 1.91
N SER A 179 -1.32 -17.77 1.45
CA SER A 179 -0.08 -17.16 1.96
C SER A 179 0.90 -16.78 0.85
N LYS A 180 0.50 -16.98 -0.41
CA LYS A 180 1.18 -16.44 -1.56
C LYS A 180 0.84 -14.96 -1.72
N LEU A 181 1.73 -14.25 -2.40
CA LEU A 181 1.49 -12.86 -2.76
C LEU A 181 0.22 -12.73 -3.61
N GLY A 182 -0.71 -11.90 -3.13
CA GLY A 182 -1.99 -11.64 -3.80
C GLY A 182 -3.16 -12.45 -3.24
N ASP A 183 -2.90 -13.45 -2.40
CA ASP A 183 -3.96 -14.20 -1.72
C ASP A 183 -4.63 -13.33 -0.65
N LEU A 184 -5.89 -13.65 -0.36
CA LEU A 184 -6.61 -13.06 0.77
C LEU A 184 -6.06 -13.61 2.09
N THR A 185 -6.02 -12.76 3.11
CA THR A 185 -5.55 -13.12 4.45
C THR A 185 -6.50 -12.59 5.52
N ASP A 186 -6.73 -13.37 6.57
CA ASP A 186 -7.52 -12.94 7.72
C ASP A 186 -6.69 -12.00 8.61
N GLU A 187 -7.08 -10.74 8.63
CA GLU A 187 -6.42 -9.72 9.44
C GLU A 187 -6.84 -9.75 10.92
N ILE A 188 -8.00 -10.29 11.24
CA ILE A 188 -8.57 -10.29 12.60
C ILE A 188 -7.80 -11.28 13.46
N VAL A 189 -7.61 -12.50 12.97
CA VAL A 189 -6.84 -13.53 13.67
C VAL A 189 -5.40 -13.05 13.90
N SER A 190 -4.79 -12.48 12.86
CA SER A 190 -3.38 -12.11 12.89
C SER A 190 -3.05 -10.86 13.72
N LYS A 191 -4.03 -9.99 13.99
CA LYS A 191 -3.83 -8.74 14.75
C LYS A 191 -4.51 -8.73 16.12
N HIS A 192 -5.62 -9.45 16.30
CA HIS A 192 -6.48 -9.33 17.47
C HIS A 192 -6.73 -10.63 18.23
N ASN A 193 -6.14 -11.77 17.81
CA ASN A 193 -6.39 -13.10 18.41
C ASN A 193 -7.90 -13.41 18.54
N ALA A 194 -8.72 -12.84 17.67
CA ALA A 194 -10.16 -13.03 17.64
C ALA A 194 -10.54 -13.78 16.36
N ASN A 195 -11.65 -14.53 16.41
CA ASN A 195 -12.11 -15.31 15.26
C ASN A 195 -13.05 -14.53 14.35
N HIS A 196 -13.75 -13.52 14.88
CA HIS A 196 -14.72 -12.71 14.15
C HIS A 196 -14.95 -11.39 14.88
N ILE A 197 -15.39 -10.38 14.13
CA ILE A 197 -15.91 -9.12 14.69
C ILE A 197 -17.33 -9.39 15.20
N LYS A 198 -17.62 -9.02 16.46
CA LYS A 198 -18.95 -9.24 17.08
C LYS A 198 -19.96 -8.15 16.73
N GLN A 199 -19.48 -6.92 16.56
CA GLN A 199 -20.28 -5.75 16.25
C GLN A 199 -19.48 -4.87 15.31
N PHE A 200 -20.13 -4.38 14.27
CA PHE A 200 -19.54 -3.49 13.28
C PHE A 200 -20.43 -2.25 13.13
N ILE A 201 -19.84 -1.06 13.30
CA ILE A 201 -20.52 0.21 13.07
C ILE A 201 -19.71 1.01 12.05
N SER A 202 -20.38 1.55 11.04
CA SER A 202 -19.78 2.47 10.08
C SER A 202 -20.56 3.78 10.06
N ALA A 203 -19.87 4.90 10.27
CA ALA A 203 -20.44 6.24 10.13
C ALA A 203 -20.13 6.85 8.75
N GLY A 204 -19.37 6.15 7.90
CA GLY A 204 -18.99 6.61 6.57
C GLY A 204 -17.68 5.99 6.09
N GLN A 205 -17.21 6.45 4.93
CA GLN A 205 -15.94 6.00 4.38
C GLN A 205 -14.81 6.30 5.37
N LYS A 206 -14.02 5.27 5.70
CA LYS A 206 -12.88 5.34 6.64
C LYS A 206 -13.25 5.73 8.08
N ILE A 207 -14.53 5.62 8.47
CA ILE A 207 -15.00 5.83 9.84
C ILE A 207 -15.74 4.57 10.28
N ILE A 208 -14.98 3.60 10.79
CA ILE A 208 -15.47 2.28 11.24
C ILE A 208 -15.06 2.04 12.69
N GLN A 209 -15.95 1.42 13.48
CA GLN A 209 -15.76 1.09 14.90
C GLN A 209 -16.25 -0.32 15.21
#